data_AF-A0AAE3ILP8-F1
#
_entry.id   AF-A0AAE3ILP8-F1
#
_cell.length_a   1.000
_cell.length_b   1.000
_cell.length_c   1.000
_cell.angle_alpha   90.00
_cell.angle_beta   90.00
_cell.angle_gamma   90.00
#
_symmetry.space_group_name_H-M   'P 1'
#
loop_
_entity.id
_entity.type
_entity.pdbx_description
1 polymer ?
#
loop_
_entity_poly.entity_id
_entity_poly.type
_entity_poly.pdbx_seq_one_letter_code
_entity_poly.pdbx_strand_id
1 'polypeptide(L)'
;MQRILPFAALLLSIFLISCADNSKKAFEFSETITQQEQRLIPKIETAEATLGHLFETGNNDSARIVSDNMAAEVQRSIDTIQGMSLPGGIKGGAEFKQESLKYFEGLKAVYTGYSKVSAQTDTAAYRVEAEKLLQTVADKEKLVQDIVTAQQKFAKDNGFKVADPKN
;
A
#
# COMPACT_ATOMS: atom_id res chain seq x y z
N MET A 1 1.19 21.08 -11.39
CA MET A 1 1.05 19.64 -11.07
C MET A 1 -0.03 19.52 -10.00
N GLN A 2 -1.08 18.74 -10.27
CA GLN A 2 -2.09 18.40 -9.26
C GLN A 2 -1.34 17.71 -8.11
N ARG A 3 -1.53 18.17 -6.87
CA ARG A 3 -0.92 17.54 -5.69
C ARG A 3 -1.41 16.09 -5.65
N ILE A 4 -0.53 15.14 -5.94
CA ILE A 4 -0.81 13.72 -5.78
C ILE A 4 -0.97 13.55 -4.27
N LEU A 5 -2.21 13.33 -3.80
CA LEU A 5 -2.47 13.10 -2.39
C LEU A 5 -1.56 11.96 -1.93
N PRO A 6 -0.77 12.14 -0.85
CA PRO A 6 0.12 11.09 -0.39
C PRO A 6 -0.67 9.79 -0.16
N PHE A 7 -0.03 8.64 -0.41
CA PHE A 7 -0.49 7.32 0.07
C PHE A 7 -0.41 7.24 1.61
N ALA A 8 -0.88 8.27 2.31
CA ALA A 8 -0.79 8.40 3.75
C ALA A 8 -1.66 7.31 4.43
N ALA A 9 -0.98 6.53 5.28
CA ALA A 9 -1.47 5.69 6.37
C ALA A 9 -2.95 5.28 6.30
N LEU A 10 -3.24 4.10 5.75
CA LEU A 10 -4.60 3.76 5.37
C LEU A 10 -5.19 2.56 6.11
N LEU A 11 -4.36 1.62 6.57
CA LEU A 11 -4.80 0.59 7.49
C LEU A 11 -5.04 1.19 8.87
N LEU A 12 -6.22 0.89 9.39
CA LEU A 12 -6.70 1.32 10.68
C LEU A 12 -5.80 0.75 11.78
N SER A 13 -5.44 1.59 12.76
CA SER A 13 -4.77 1.15 13.99
C SER A 13 -5.66 0.16 14.73
N ILE A 14 -5.12 -0.94 15.25
CA ILE A 14 -5.93 -2.05 15.79
C ILE A 14 -5.83 -2.09 17.31
N PHE A 15 -6.93 -2.40 18.01
CA PHE A 15 -6.97 -2.61 19.47
C PHE A 15 -7.62 -3.95 19.85
N LEU A 16 -6.97 -4.67 20.78
CA LEU A 16 -7.51 -5.89 21.41
C LEU A 16 -8.51 -5.54 22.51
N ILE A 17 -9.72 -6.10 22.46
CA ILE A 17 -10.76 -5.94 23.51
C ILE A 17 -11.27 -7.31 24.02
N SER A 18 -10.72 -8.42 23.52
CA SER A 18 -11.24 -9.77 23.77
C SER A 18 -10.18 -10.71 24.34
N CYS A 19 -10.60 -11.59 25.25
CA CYS A 19 -9.77 -12.62 25.90
C CYS A 19 -9.81 -13.98 25.17
N ALA A 20 -10.37 -14.08 23.96
CA ALA A 20 -10.42 -15.35 23.21
C ALA A 20 -9.16 -15.56 22.36
N ASP A 21 -8.59 -16.77 22.39
CA ASP A 21 -7.36 -17.13 21.64
C ASP A 21 -7.46 -16.86 20.13
N ASN A 22 -8.63 -17.09 19.52
CA ASN A 22 -8.83 -16.83 18.09
C ASN A 22 -8.87 -15.33 17.78
N SER A 23 -9.38 -14.50 18.69
CA SER A 23 -9.36 -13.04 18.55
C SER A 23 -7.92 -12.52 18.60
N LYS A 24 -7.09 -13.09 19.47
CA LYS A 24 -5.67 -12.75 19.57
C LYS A 24 -4.91 -13.12 18.29
N LYS A 25 -5.08 -14.35 17.79
CA LYS A 25 -4.46 -14.79 16.52
C LYS A 25 -4.87 -13.93 15.33
N ALA A 26 -6.17 -13.59 15.24
CA ALA A 26 -6.67 -12.73 14.17
C ALA A 26 -6.12 -11.31 14.28
N PHE A 27 -6.05 -10.77 15.49
CA PHE A 27 -5.42 -9.47 15.74
C PHE A 27 -3.95 -9.47 15.33
N GLU A 28 -3.15 -10.43 15.79
CA GLU A 28 -1.71 -10.52 15.48
C GLU A 28 -1.48 -10.68 13.97
N PHE A 29 -2.34 -11.45 13.29
CA PHE A 29 -2.33 -11.57 11.83
C PHE A 29 -2.57 -10.21 11.14
N SER A 30 -3.58 -9.48 11.60
CA SER A 30 -3.91 -8.15 11.07
C SER A 30 -2.83 -7.12 11.36
N GLU A 31 -2.31 -7.12 12.58
CA GLU A 31 -1.26 -6.24 13.03
C GLU A 31 0.02 -6.44 12.22
N THR A 32 0.38 -7.68 11.90
CA THR A 32 1.56 -7.97 11.06
C THR A 32 1.44 -7.33 9.66
N ILE A 33 0.23 -7.34 9.08
CA ILE A 33 -0.06 -6.70 7.79
C ILE A 33 -0.02 -5.16 7.93
N THR A 34 -0.69 -4.62 8.96
CA THR A 34 -0.67 -3.18 9.26
C THR A 34 0.76 -2.66 9.49
N GLN A 35 1.61 -3.43 10.16
CA GLN A 35 3.01 -3.08 10.37
C GLN A 35 3.81 -2.99 9.05
N GLN A 36 3.46 -3.76 8.02
CA GLN A 36 4.12 -3.60 6.71
C GLN A 36 3.82 -2.22 6.13
N GLU A 37 2.57 -1.79 6.16
CA GLU A 37 2.21 -0.45 5.68
C GLU A 37 2.87 0.63 6.53
N GLN A 38 2.83 0.51 7.87
CA GLN A 38 3.44 1.48 8.78
C GLN A 38 4.93 1.69 8.52
N ARG A 39 5.66 0.64 8.13
CA ARG A 39 7.07 0.71 7.74
C ARG A 39 7.29 1.43 6.42
N LEU A 40 6.32 1.37 5.50
CA LEU A 40 6.40 2.02 4.19
C LEU A 40 6.05 3.51 4.26
N ILE A 41 5.13 3.94 5.13
CA ILE A 41 4.68 5.35 5.22
C ILE A 41 5.84 6.36 5.18
N PRO A 42 6.84 6.33 6.08
CA PRO A 42 7.91 7.34 6.07
C PRO A 42 8.77 7.26 4.79
N LYS A 43 8.89 6.07 4.19
CA LYS A 43 9.61 5.87 2.93
C LYS A 43 8.83 6.42 1.74
N ILE A 44 7.51 6.23 1.73
CA ILE A 44 6.58 6.79 0.74
C ILE A 44 6.66 8.31 0.77
N GLU A 45 6.53 8.93 1.95
CA GLU A 45 6.58 10.39 2.11
C GLU A 45 7.91 10.96 1.59
N THR A 46 9.03 10.32 1.94
CA THR A 46 10.36 10.71 1.47
C THR A 46 10.49 10.53 -0.05
N ALA A 47 10.03 9.40 -0.59
CA ALA A 47 10.10 9.10 -2.01
C ALA A 47 9.24 10.06 -2.83
N GLU A 48 8.01 10.34 -2.42
CA GLU A 48 7.10 11.26 -3.12
C GLU A 48 7.64 12.70 -3.13
N ALA A 49 8.16 13.20 -2.00
CA ALA A 49 8.80 14.51 -1.94
C ALA A 49 10.02 14.58 -2.86
N THR A 50 10.85 13.53 -2.85
CA THR A 50 12.05 13.45 -3.70
C THR A 50 11.68 13.37 -5.18
N LEU A 51 10.72 12.53 -5.55
CA LEU A 51 10.25 12.37 -6.93
C LEU A 51 9.67 13.68 -7.47
N GLY A 52 8.87 14.39 -6.68
CA GLY A 52 8.36 15.71 -7.05
C GLY A 52 9.48 16.67 -7.47
N HIS A 53 10.52 16.79 -6.63
CA HIS A 53 11.66 17.64 -6.92
C HIS A 53 12.46 17.17 -8.16
N LEU A 54 12.67 15.86 -8.31
CA LEU A 54 13.43 15.31 -9.44
C LEU A 54 12.70 15.50 -10.78
N PHE A 55 11.37 15.36 -10.80
CA PHE A 55 10.58 15.65 -11.99
C PHE A 55 10.56 17.14 -12.32
N GLU A 56 10.50 18.03 -11.33
CA GLU A 56 10.59 19.48 -11.54
C GLU A 56 11.95 19.92 -12.11
N THR A 57 13.02 19.23 -11.73
CA THR A 57 14.40 19.53 -12.17
C THR A 57 14.83 18.72 -13.41
N GLY A 58 13.97 17.85 -13.94
CA GLY A 58 14.25 17.02 -15.11
C GLY A 58 15.27 15.90 -14.87
N ASN A 59 15.56 15.55 -13.62
CA ASN A 59 16.53 14.51 -13.25
C ASN A 59 15.89 13.11 -13.29
N ASN A 60 15.61 12.66 -14.52
CA ASN A 60 14.88 11.44 -14.82
C ASN A 60 15.60 10.16 -14.36
N ASP A 61 16.93 10.07 -14.49
CA ASP A 61 17.68 8.89 -14.04
C ASP A 61 17.55 8.68 -12.53
N SER A 62 17.66 9.75 -11.75
CA SER A 62 17.49 9.68 -10.30
C SER A 62 16.03 9.37 -9.93
N ALA A 63 15.06 9.94 -10.66
CA ALA A 63 13.65 9.66 -10.44
C ALA A 63 13.33 8.17 -10.68
N ARG A 64 13.92 7.57 -11.72
CA ARG A 64 13.82 6.13 -11.98
C ARG A 64 14.38 5.31 -10.83
N ILE A 65 15.59 5.63 -10.35
CA ILE A 65 16.23 4.91 -9.23
C ILE A 65 15.37 4.96 -7.96
N VAL A 66 14.87 6.15 -7.59
CA VAL A 66 13.99 6.30 -6.41
C VAL A 66 12.71 5.46 -6.57
N SER A 67 12.11 5.51 -7.76
CA SER A 67 10.90 4.74 -8.08
C SER A 67 11.12 3.22 -8.00
N ASP A 68 12.21 2.72 -8.60
CA ASP A 68 12.55 1.30 -8.59
C ASP A 68 12.83 0.79 -7.16
N ASN A 69 13.57 1.57 -6.38
CA ASN A 69 13.86 1.25 -4.98
C ASN A 69 12.57 1.15 -4.16
N MET A 70 11.64 2.09 -4.36
CA MET A 70 10.38 2.06 -3.64
C MET A 70 9.49 0.89 -4.09
N ALA A 71 9.43 0.59 -5.39
CA ALA A 71 8.73 -0.61 -5.88
C ALA A 71 9.29 -1.90 -5.26
N ALA A 72 10.61 -1.98 -5.04
CA ALA A 72 11.25 -3.10 -4.36
C ALA A 72 10.96 -3.17 -2.84
N GLU A 73 10.83 -2.02 -2.16
CA GLU A 73 10.35 -1.97 -0.76
C GLU A 73 8.92 -2.49 -0.63
N VAL A 74 8.03 -2.09 -1.55
CA VAL A 74 6.66 -2.60 -1.59
C VAL A 74 6.64 -4.10 -1.89
N GLN A 75 7.46 -4.57 -2.84
CA GLN A 75 7.56 -6.00 -3.15
C GLN A 75 7.96 -6.82 -1.93
N ARG A 76 8.90 -6.35 -1.09
CA ARG A 76 9.26 -7.04 0.15
C ARG A 76 8.08 -7.17 1.12
N SER A 77 7.20 -6.18 1.16
CA SER A 77 5.95 -6.24 1.95
C SER A 77 4.98 -7.27 1.37
N ILE A 78 4.83 -7.29 0.04
CA ILE A 78 4.04 -8.31 -0.68
C ILE A 78 4.56 -9.71 -0.36
N ASP A 79 5.87 -9.95 -0.53
CA ASP A 79 6.49 -11.25 -0.29
C ASP A 79 6.29 -11.71 1.17
N THR A 80 6.43 -10.78 2.11
CA THR A 80 6.17 -11.03 3.54
C THR A 80 4.74 -11.49 3.75
N ILE A 81 3.76 -10.75 3.23
CA ILE A 81 2.34 -11.09 3.38
C ILE A 81 2.01 -12.40 2.69
N GLN A 82 2.48 -12.61 1.46
CA GLN A 82 2.31 -13.87 0.72
C GLN A 82 2.85 -15.07 1.50
N GLY A 83 4.00 -14.91 2.16
CA GLY A 83 4.62 -15.95 2.99
C GLY A 83 3.92 -16.24 4.32
N MET A 84 3.02 -15.38 4.79
CA MET A 84 2.27 -15.61 6.03
C MET A 84 1.34 -16.82 5.90
N SER A 85 1.44 -17.78 6.81
CA SER A 85 0.44 -18.84 6.95
C SER A 85 -0.84 -18.27 7.56
N LEU A 86 -1.99 -18.86 7.22
CA LEU A 86 -3.27 -18.49 7.85
C LEU A 86 -3.37 -19.18 9.22
N PRO A 87 -3.50 -18.42 10.32
CA PRO A 87 -3.76 -19.01 11.63
C PRO A 87 -5.06 -19.84 11.64
N GLY A 88 -5.03 -21.02 12.24
CA GLY A 88 -6.24 -21.83 12.41
C GLY A 88 -7.26 -21.17 13.35
N GLY A 89 -8.55 -21.28 13.01
CA GLY A 89 -9.66 -20.81 13.85
C GLY A 89 -10.07 -19.34 13.66
N ILE A 90 -9.40 -18.60 12.77
CA ILE A 90 -9.79 -17.23 12.40
C ILE A 90 -10.78 -17.26 11.22
N LYS A 91 -11.72 -16.31 11.19
CA LYS A 91 -12.73 -16.17 10.13
C LYS A 91 -12.29 -15.12 9.12
N GLY A 92 -12.45 -15.39 7.82
CA GLY A 92 -12.20 -14.39 6.76
C GLY A 92 -10.73 -14.02 6.53
N GLY A 93 -9.78 -14.81 7.06
CA GLY A 93 -8.35 -14.49 6.99
C GLY A 93 -7.77 -14.59 5.57
N ALA A 94 -8.29 -15.50 4.74
CA ALA A 94 -7.85 -15.65 3.35
C ALA A 94 -8.27 -14.44 2.51
N GLU A 95 -9.52 -14.00 2.66
CA GLU A 95 -10.09 -12.84 1.99
C GLU A 95 -9.37 -11.56 2.42
N PHE A 96 -9.17 -11.36 3.72
CA PHE A 96 -8.43 -10.20 4.22
C PHE A 96 -6.99 -10.17 3.71
N LYS A 97 -6.29 -11.32 3.70
CA LYS A 97 -4.95 -11.44 3.10
C LYS A 97 -4.96 -11.07 1.62
N GLN A 98 -5.94 -11.57 0.86
CA GLN A 98 -6.04 -11.30 -0.57
C GLN A 98 -6.27 -9.81 -0.86
N GLU A 99 -7.18 -9.15 -0.14
CA GLU A 99 -7.39 -7.71 -0.30
C GLU A 99 -6.14 -6.91 0.13
N SER A 100 -5.41 -7.37 1.16
CA SER A 100 -4.14 -6.75 1.55
C SER A 100 -3.12 -6.82 0.41
N LEU A 101 -3.00 -7.98 -0.24
CA LEU A 101 -2.09 -8.14 -1.38
C LEU A 101 -2.43 -7.21 -2.53
N LYS A 102 -3.72 -7.09 -2.90
CA LYS A 102 -4.17 -6.15 -3.95
C LYS A 102 -3.80 -4.71 -3.62
N TYR A 103 -3.94 -4.30 -2.36
CA TYR A 103 -3.55 -2.97 -1.91
C TYR A 103 -2.06 -2.71 -2.13
N PHE A 104 -1.18 -3.60 -1.65
CA PHE A 104 0.26 -3.44 -1.85
C PHE A 104 0.67 -3.57 -3.33
N GLU A 105 0.00 -4.41 -4.12
CA GLU A 105 0.22 -4.50 -5.57
C GLU A 105 -0.13 -3.19 -6.28
N GLY A 106 -1.21 -2.52 -5.89
CA GLY A 106 -1.55 -1.19 -6.40
C GLY A 106 -0.49 -0.15 -6.04
N LEU A 107 -0.02 -0.14 -4.79
CA LEU A 107 1.07 0.74 -4.36
C LEU A 107 2.34 0.50 -5.19
N LYS A 108 2.71 -0.76 -5.43
CA LYS A 108 3.85 -1.12 -6.28
C LYS A 108 3.64 -0.66 -7.73
N ALA A 109 2.43 -0.78 -8.25
CA ALA A 109 2.10 -0.36 -9.61
C ALA A 109 2.32 1.14 -9.81
N VAL A 110 2.00 1.97 -8.81
CA VAL A 110 2.26 3.42 -8.85
C VAL A 110 3.76 3.71 -8.99
N TYR A 111 4.61 3.12 -8.15
CA TYR A 111 6.06 3.33 -8.24
C TYR A 111 6.68 2.74 -9.51
N THR A 112 6.15 1.61 -9.98
CA THR A 112 6.52 1.08 -11.30
C THR A 112 6.13 2.04 -12.42
N GLY A 113 4.99 2.73 -12.29
CA GLY A 113 4.55 3.76 -13.23
C GLY A 113 5.48 4.97 -13.25
N TYR A 114 5.89 5.49 -12.09
CA TYR A 114 6.90 6.56 -12.03
C TYR A 114 8.20 6.16 -12.71
N SER A 115 8.72 4.95 -12.44
CA SER A 115 9.93 4.43 -13.09
C SER A 115 9.79 4.39 -14.63
N LYS A 116 8.66 3.89 -15.12
CA LYS A 116 8.36 3.84 -16.56
C LYS A 116 8.32 5.22 -17.19
N VAL A 117 7.67 6.20 -16.54
CA VAL A 117 7.63 7.59 -16.99
C VAL A 117 9.03 8.19 -17.06
N SER A 118 9.82 8.03 -16.00
CA SER A 118 11.20 8.52 -15.92
C SER A 118 12.14 7.87 -16.94
N ALA A 119 11.84 6.66 -17.41
CA ALA A 119 12.65 5.98 -18.42
C ALA A 119 12.42 6.49 -19.86
N GLN A 120 11.39 7.30 -20.10
CA GLN A 120 11.06 7.76 -21.45
C GLN A 120 11.92 8.97 -21.87
N THR A 121 12.51 8.88 -23.06
CA THR A 121 13.24 9.98 -23.70
C THR A 121 12.44 10.64 -24.83
N ASP A 122 11.41 9.95 -25.32
CA ASP A 122 10.49 10.45 -26.34
C ASP A 122 9.23 11.08 -25.72
N THR A 123 8.76 12.20 -26.29
CA THR A 123 7.62 12.95 -25.76
C THR A 123 6.30 12.19 -25.91
N ALA A 124 6.11 11.44 -26.99
CA ALA A 124 4.88 10.68 -27.19
C ALA A 124 4.83 9.47 -26.23
N ALA A 125 5.94 8.74 -26.10
CA ALA A 125 6.06 7.63 -25.16
C ALA A 125 5.88 8.10 -23.70
N TYR A 126 6.47 9.24 -23.33
CA TYR A 126 6.28 9.88 -22.02
C TYR A 126 4.79 10.09 -21.71
N ARG A 127 4.03 10.67 -22.65
CA ARG A 127 2.60 10.95 -22.46
C ARG A 127 1.79 9.68 -22.23
N VAL A 128 2.07 8.61 -22.99
CA VAL A 128 1.40 7.32 -22.84
C VAL A 128 1.65 6.71 -21.46
N GLU A 129 2.90 6.69 -21.00
CA GLU A 129 3.21 6.15 -19.67
C GLU A 129 2.67 7.05 -18.53
N ALA A 130 2.67 8.37 -18.73
CA ALA A 130 2.10 9.31 -17.77
C ALA A 130 0.57 9.13 -17.64
N GLU A 131 -0.14 8.89 -18.75
CA GLU A 131 -1.57 8.61 -18.74
C GLU A 131 -1.90 7.30 -18.02
N LYS A 132 -1.10 6.24 -18.26
CA LYS A 132 -1.23 4.97 -17.51
C LYS A 132 -0.99 5.14 -16.01
N LEU A 133 0.01 5.94 -15.64
CA LEU A 133 0.28 6.26 -14.25
C LEU A 133 -0.90 7.02 -13.62
N LEU A 134 -1.46 8.01 -14.32
CA LEU A 134 -2.64 8.74 -13.84
C LEU A 134 -3.83 7.81 -13.62
N GLN A 135 -4.08 6.87 -14.52
CA GLN A 135 -5.12 5.86 -14.34
C GLN A 135 -4.86 4.98 -13.10
N THR A 136 -3.61 4.52 -12.93
CA THR A 136 -3.21 3.71 -11.77
C THR A 136 -3.42 4.49 -10.45
N VAL A 137 -3.10 5.79 -10.45
CA VAL A 137 -3.33 6.67 -9.29
C VAL A 137 -4.82 6.91 -9.05
N ALA A 138 -5.64 7.02 -10.10
CA ALA A 138 -7.10 7.17 -9.97
C ALA A 138 -7.76 5.93 -9.34
N ASP A 139 -7.25 4.74 -9.65
CA ASP A 139 -7.76 3.48 -9.11
C ASP A 139 -7.40 3.27 -7.62
N LYS A 140 -6.48 4.09 -7.08
CA LYS A 140 -6.01 4.03 -5.68
C LYS A 140 -7.15 4.09 -4.68
N GLU A 141 -8.07 5.04 -4.81
CA GLU A 141 -9.13 5.27 -3.83
C GLU A 141 -10.01 4.05 -3.64
N LYS A 142 -10.22 3.29 -4.71
CA LYS A 142 -10.97 2.03 -4.64
C LYS A 142 -10.19 0.97 -3.85
N LEU A 143 -8.91 0.76 -4.15
CA LEU A 143 -8.07 -0.23 -3.44
C LEU A 143 -8.01 0.06 -1.93
N VAL A 144 -7.91 1.36 -1.61
CA VAL A 144 -8.00 1.92 -0.27
C VAL A 144 -9.30 1.55 0.43
N GLN A 145 -10.45 1.77 -0.22
CA GLN A 145 -11.75 1.44 0.35
C GLN A 145 -11.96 -0.07 0.51
N ASP A 146 -11.49 -0.86 -0.46
CA ASP A 146 -11.59 -2.32 -0.45
C ASP A 146 -10.83 -2.90 0.76
N ILE A 147 -9.58 -2.47 0.98
CA ILE A 147 -8.79 -2.98 2.12
C ILE A 147 -9.33 -2.52 3.48
N VAL A 148 -9.79 -1.27 3.60
CA VAL A 148 -10.43 -0.78 4.84
C VAL A 148 -11.68 -1.59 5.16
N THR A 149 -12.51 -1.86 4.14
CA THR A 149 -13.71 -2.68 4.30
C THR A 149 -13.36 -4.11 4.71
N ALA A 150 -12.34 -4.70 4.09
CA ALA A 150 -11.87 -6.04 4.44
C ALA A 150 -11.32 -6.11 5.88
N GLN A 151 -10.54 -5.11 6.30
CA GLN A 151 -9.98 -5.02 7.65
C GLN A 151 -11.08 -4.88 8.70
N GLN A 152 -12.07 -4.00 8.47
CA GLN A 152 -13.22 -3.81 9.36
C GLN A 152 -14.06 -5.08 9.49
N LYS A 153 -14.33 -5.75 8.36
CA LYS A 153 -15.05 -7.03 8.35
C LYS A 153 -14.27 -8.10 9.11
N PHE A 154 -12.98 -8.23 8.84
CA PHE A 154 -12.12 -9.21 9.51
C PHE A 154 -12.05 -8.97 11.02
N ALA A 155 -11.94 -7.70 11.45
CA ALA A 155 -11.99 -7.31 12.85
C ALA A 155 -13.31 -7.70 13.51
N LYS A 156 -14.44 -7.37 12.88
CA LYS A 156 -15.79 -7.70 13.35
C LYS A 156 -15.99 -9.20 13.49
N ASP A 157 -15.59 -9.99 12.48
CA ASP A 157 -15.81 -11.44 12.46
C ASP A 157 -14.97 -12.19 13.51
N ASN A 158 -13.88 -11.57 13.98
CA ASN A 158 -12.95 -12.16 14.96
C ASN A 158 -12.97 -11.47 16.34
N GLY A 159 -13.83 -10.47 16.55
CA GLY A 159 -14.07 -9.87 17.87
C GLY A 159 -13.00 -8.90 18.37
N PHE A 160 -12.24 -8.25 17.48
CA PHE A 160 -11.34 -7.14 17.83
C PHE A 160 -11.80 -5.82 17.18
N LYS A 161 -11.27 -4.68 17.62
CA LYS A 161 -11.63 -3.37 17.07
C LYS A 161 -10.49 -2.77 16.26
N VAL A 162 -10.87 -2.00 15.25
CA VAL A 162 -10.01 -1.12 14.48
C VAL A 162 -10.41 0.31 14.79
N ALA A 163 -9.44 1.18 15.04
CA ALA A 163 -9.60 2.61 15.26
C ALA A 163 -9.53 3.36 13.94
N ASP A 164 -10.48 4.26 13.75
CA ASP A 164 -10.54 5.18 12.62
C ASP A 164 -9.30 6.10 12.63
N PRO A 165 -8.59 6.32 11.50
CA PRO A 165 -7.40 7.16 11.47
C PRO A 165 -7.76 8.66 11.62
N LYS A 166 -9.06 8.97 11.73
CA LYS A 166 -9.61 10.33 11.87
C LYS A 166 -9.87 10.77 13.31
N ASN A 167 -9.51 9.97 14.32
CA ASN A 167 -9.60 10.34 15.74
C ASN A 167 -8.23 10.40 16.40
#